data_AF-A0A9Q2FG04-F1
#
_entry.id   AF-A0A9Q2FG04-F1
#
_cell.length_a   1.000
_cell.length_b   1.000
_cell.length_c   1.000
_cell.angle_alpha   90.00
_cell.angle_beta   90.00
_cell.angle_gamma   90.00
#
_symmetry.space_group_name_H-M   'P 1'
#
loop_
_entity.id
_entity.type
_entity.pdbx_description
1 polymer ?
#
loop_
_entity_poly.entity_id
_entity_poly.type
_entity_poly.pdbx_seq_one_letter_code
_entity_poly.pdbx_strand_id
1 'polypeptide(L)' 'MEYIKALHQAGISGELHLFETGQHGLARADNFASKSEIEINKDVAQWVSLATTWIKKQITK' A
#
# COMPACT_ATOMS: atom_id res chain seq x y z
N MET A 1 5.41 13.03 0.12
CA MET A 1 5.37 12.74 -1.33
C MET A 1 6.74 12.78 -2.02
N GLU A 2 7.81 13.20 -1.34
CA GLU A 2 9.11 13.41 -2.00
C GLU A 2 9.72 12.14 -2.62
N TYR A 3 9.52 10.97 -2.00
CA TYR A 3 10.01 9.70 -2.54
C TYR A 3 9.43 9.37 -3.91
N ILE A 4 8.10 9.41 -4.08
CA ILE A 4 7.47 9.08 -5.37
C ILE A 4 7.80 10.10 -6.45
N LYS A 5 7.97 11.39 -6.07
CA LYS A 5 8.43 12.44 -7.00
C LYS A 5 9.84 12.16 -7.49
N ALA A 6 10.75 11.77 -6.61
CA ALA A 6 12.12 11.45 -6.97
C ALA A 6 12.20 10.23 -7.92
N LEU A 7 11.40 9.19 -7.66
CA LEU A 7 11.29 8.03 -8.58
C LEU A 7 10.83 8.48 -9.97
N HIS A 8 9.79 9.31 -10.04
CA HIS A 8 9.28 9.82 -11.31
C HIS A 8 10.31 10.67 -12.06
N GLN A 9 11.02 11.57 -11.36
CA GLN A 9 12.08 12.39 -11.94
C GLN A 9 13.25 11.57 -12.49
N ALA A 10 13.52 10.41 -11.90
CA ALA A 10 14.53 9.46 -12.36
C ALA A 10 14.05 8.53 -13.50
N GLY A 11 12.80 8.67 -13.97
CA GLY A 11 12.21 7.77 -14.97
C GLY A 11 11.88 6.37 -14.44
N ILE A 12 11.86 6.19 -13.11
CA ILE A 12 11.54 4.91 -12.46
C ILE A 12 10.04 4.82 -12.24
N SER A 13 9.42 3.72 -12.68
CA SER A 13 7.99 3.47 -12.47
C SER A 13 7.70 3.22 -10.99
N GLY A 14 6.68 3.89 -10.46
CA GLY A 14 6.20 3.68 -9.10
C GLY A 14 4.69 3.91 -9.00
N GLU A 15 4.08 3.29 -8.00
CA GLU A 15 2.67 3.47 -7.63
C GLU A 15 2.60 3.83 -6.14
N LEU A 16 1.74 4.79 -5.77
CA LEU A 16 1.58 5.25 -4.40
C LEU A 16 0.10 5.29 -4.02
N HIS A 17 -0.23 4.68 -2.89
CA HIS A 17 -1.54 4.77 -2.25
C HIS A 17 -1.36 5.43 -0.88
N LEU A 18 -2.03 6.56 -0.66
CA LEU A 18 -2.06 7.25 0.64
C LEU A 18 -3.49 7.22 1.16
N PHE A 19 -3.70 6.53 2.28
CA PHE A 19 -5.00 6.41 2.93
C PHE A 19 -5.18 7.53 3.97
N GLU A 20 -6.41 8.00 4.14
CA GLU A 20 -6.73 9.14 5.03
C GLU A 20 -6.48 8.81 6.51
N THR A 21 -6.75 7.57 6.92
CA THR A 21 -6.68 7.13 8.33
C THR A 21 -5.95 5.80 8.48
N GLY A 22 -5.42 5.57 9.68
CA GLY A 22 -4.72 4.34 10.07
C GLY A 22 -3.46 4.63 10.88
N GLN A 23 -3.26 3.92 11.99
CA GLN A 23 -2.05 4.05 12.79
C GLN A 23 -0.83 3.44 12.09
N HIS A 24 0.36 3.67 12.65
CA HIS A 24 1.56 3.01 12.16
C HIS A 24 1.48 1.49 12.41
N GLY A 25 2.05 0.69 11.52
CA GLY A 25 2.22 -0.75 11.75
C GLY A 25 0.98 -1.63 11.52
N LEU A 26 0.03 -1.20 10.69
CA LEU A 26 -1.20 -1.98 10.43
C LEU A 26 -0.99 -3.33 9.73
N ALA A 27 0.19 -3.61 9.18
CA ALA A 27 0.46 -4.81 8.39
C ALA A 27 -0.60 -5.01 7.28
N ARG A 28 -1.46 -6.04 7.37
CA ARG A 28 -2.55 -6.28 6.40
C ARG A 28 -3.81 -5.45 6.67
N ALA A 29 -3.89 -4.77 7.82
CA ALA A 29 -5.05 -4.03 8.32
C ALA A 29 -6.35 -4.87 8.38
N ASP A 30 -6.20 -6.19 8.46
CA ASP A 30 -7.30 -7.15 8.56
C ASP A 30 -7.24 -7.92 9.89
N ASN A 31 -8.29 -8.66 10.18
CA ASN A 31 -8.43 -9.42 11.42
C ASN A 31 -7.37 -10.53 11.60
N PHE A 32 -6.62 -10.90 10.57
CA PHE A 32 -5.58 -11.93 10.66
C PHE A 32 -4.26 -11.35 11.20
N ALA A 33 -3.96 -10.10 10.86
CA ALA A 33 -2.72 -9.45 11.28
C ALA A 33 -2.87 -8.53 12.51
N SER A 34 -4.11 -8.18 12.88
CA SER A 34 -4.41 -7.26 13.97
C SER A 34 -4.37 -7.91 15.34
N LYS A 35 -3.80 -7.21 16.33
CA LYS A 35 -3.85 -7.54 17.76
C LYS A 35 -5.05 -6.93 18.47
N SER A 36 -5.70 -5.95 17.84
CA SER A 36 -6.86 -5.24 18.39
C SER A 36 -7.76 -4.72 17.26
N GLU A 37 -9.02 -4.41 17.59
CA GLU A 37 -9.99 -3.94 16.58
C GLU A 37 -9.59 -2.58 15.96
N ILE A 38 -8.87 -1.73 16.70
CA ILE A 38 -8.39 -0.45 16.18
C ILE A 38 -7.33 -0.58 15.07
N GLU A 39 -6.74 -1.78 14.92
CA GLU A 39 -5.81 -2.10 13.84
C GLU A 39 -6.53 -2.62 12.58
N ILE A 40 -7.83 -2.90 12.67
CA ILE A 40 -8.62 -3.33 11.51
C ILE A 40 -9.10 -2.09 10.77
N ASN A 41 -8.60 -1.90 9.54
CA ASN A 41 -9.01 -0.81 8.67
C ASN A 41 -9.24 -1.35 7.25
N LYS A 42 -10.52 -1.44 6.87
CA LYS A 42 -10.94 -2.01 5.57
C LYS A 42 -10.43 -1.20 4.38
N ASP A 43 -10.36 0.12 4.52
CA ASP A 43 -9.87 1.00 3.47
C ASP A 43 -8.37 0.77 3.27
N VAL A 44 -7.59 0.59 4.34
CA VAL A 44 -6.16 0.27 4.21
C VAL A 44 -5.97 -1.16 3.69
N ALA A 45 -6.74 -2.13 4.15
CA ALA A 45 -6.56 -3.57 3.83
C ALA A 45 -6.54 -3.89 2.32
N GLN A 46 -7.15 -3.04 1.49
CA GLN A 46 -7.10 -3.19 0.02
C GLN A 46 -5.68 -3.04 -0.57
N TRP A 47 -4.71 -2.47 0.17
CA TRP A 47 -3.35 -2.23 -0.30
C TRP A 47 -2.65 -3.51 -0.79
N VAL A 48 -2.95 -4.67 -0.19
CA VAL A 48 -2.37 -5.97 -0.57
C VAL A 48 -2.81 -6.36 -1.99
N SER A 49 -4.09 -6.17 -2.32
CA SER A 49 -4.65 -6.44 -3.64
C SER A 49 -4.11 -5.46 -4.69
N LEU A 50 -3.97 -4.19 -4.33
CA LEU A 50 -3.37 -3.15 -5.17
C LEU A 50 -1.91 -3.47 -5.49
N ALA A 51 -1.10 -3.79 -4.47
CA ALA A 51 0.29 -4.20 -4.63
C ALA A 51 0.43 -5.45 -5.52
N THR A 52 -0.39 -6.48 -5.28
CA THR A 52 -0.40 -7.70 -6.10
C THR A 52 -0.72 -7.39 -7.57
N THR A 53 -1.69 -6.51 -7.80
CA THR A 53 -2.08 -6.07 -9.15
C THR A 53 -0.93 -5.30 -9.82
N TRP A 54 -0.27 -4.40 -9.09
CA TRP A 54 0.87 -3.66 -9.60
C TRP A 54 2.07 -4.56 -9.94
N ILE A 55 2.41 -5.52 -9.07
CA ILE A 55 3.49 -6.48 -9.30
C ILE A 55 3.23 -7.30 -10.58
N LYS A 56 2.00 -7.81 -10.76
CA LYS A 56 1.62 -8.54 -11.98
C LYS A 56 1.85 -7.70 -13.24
N LYS A 57 1.48 -6.41 -13.21
CA LYS A 57 1.75 -5.48 -14.33
C LYS A 57 3.24 -5.29 -14.62
N GLN A 58 4.13 -5.45 -13.63
CA GLN A 58 5.57 -5.34 -13.86
C GLN A 58 6.18 -6.61 -14.44
N ILE A 59 5.60 -7.79 -14.15
CA ILE A 59 6.07 -9.07 -14.69
C ILE A 59 5.60 -9.29 -16.14
N THR A 60 4.41 -8.79 -16.49
CA THR A 60 3.81 -8.95 -17.83
C THR A 60 4.24 -7.85 -18.82
N LYS A 61 5.17 -6.97 -18.44
CA LYS A 61 5.77 -5.96 -19.34
C LYS A 61 6.91 -6.56 -20.15
#